data_AF-U5N8W8-F1
#
_entry.id   AF-U5N8W8-F1
#
_cell.length_a   1.000
_cell.length_b   1.000
_cell.length_c   1.000
_cell.angle_alpha   90.00
_cell.angle_beta   90.00
_cell.angle_gamma   90.00
#
_symmetry.space_group_name_H-M   'P 1'
#
loop_
_entity.id
_entity.type
_entity.pdbx_description
1 polymer ?
#
loop_
_entity_poly.entity_id
_entity_poly.type
_entity_poly.pdbx_seq_one_letter_code
_entity_poly.pdbx_strand_id
1 'polypeptide(L)'
;MGLDCTLQNSTASDRRWQNRREAWDVAQDSLQNLLSQDTPAMRHQIVLTMQGTGYWSVWMTVFKDHSNMLRGLIQALPGTDATCFDPEQDYRPVPRLNRPGNGGGSTI
;
A
#
# COMPACT_ATOMS: atom_id res chain seq x y z
N MET A 1 30.95 -29.28 18.28
CA MET A 1 29.77 -28.61 18.84
C MET A 1 29.74 -27.22 18.22
N GLY A 2 28.91 -26.80 17.27
CA GLY A 2 27.57 -27.18 16.85
C GLY A 2 26.91 -25.83 16.55
N LEU A 3 26.81 -25.47 15.27
CA LEU A 3 26.29 -24.18 14.80
C LEU A 3 24.76 -24.24 14.86
N ASP A 4 24.17 -23.62 15.87
CA ASP A 4 22.73 -23.53 16.10
C ASP A 4 22.18 -22.19 15.59
N CYS A 5 22.27 -21.98 14.28
CA CYS A 5 21.55 -20.90 13.62
C CYS A 5 20.44 -21.53 12.76
N THR A 6 19.23 -20.98 12.85
CA THR A 6 18.15 -21.06 11.84
C THR A 6 17.19 -22.26 11.81
N LEU A 7 16.52 -22.61 12.91
CA LEU A 7 15.28 -23.44 12.79
C LEU A 7 14.01 -22.84 13.41
N GLN A 8 14.09 -21.76 14.17
CA GLN A 8 12.91 -21.08 14.73
C GLN A 8 12.34 -19.96 13.83
N ASN A 9 13.08 -19.51 12.80
CA ASN A 9 12.65 -18.40 11.93
C ASN A 9 11.90 -18.85 10.67
N SER A 10 11.93 -20.13 10.31
CA SER A 10 11.29 -20.66 9.09
C SER A 10 9.77 -20.62 9.17
N THR A 11 9.17 -21.04 10.30
CA THR A 11 7.71 -21.11 10.45
C THR A 11 7.04 -19.74 10.56
N ALA A 12 7.69 -18.76 11.19
CA ALA A 12 7.20 -17.38 11.27
C ALA A 12 7.37 -16.64 9.93
N SER A 13 8.46 -16.89 9.20
CA SER A 13 8.68 -16.36 7.85
C SER A 13 7.69 -16.93 6.85
N ASP A 14 7.42 -18.23 6.93
CA ASP A 14 6.49 -18.95 6.05
C ASP A 14 5.04 -18.45 6.23
N ARG A 15 4.58 -18.28 7.48
CA ARG A 15 3.26 -17.69 7.76
C ARG A 15 3.12 -16.25 7.27
N ARG A 16 4.18 -15.43 7.37
CA ARG A 16 4.16 -14.04 6.86
C ARG A 16 4.00 -13.99 5.35
N TRP A 17 4.68 -14.88 4.62
CA TRP A 17 4.48 -15.00 3.17
C TRP A 17 3.04 -15.41 2.89
N GLN A 18 2.55 -16.47 3.53
CA GLN A 18 1.20 -16.99 3.30
C GLN A 18 0.14 -15.92 3.53
N ASN A 19 0.18 -15.21 4.66
CA ASN A 19 -0.75 -14.13 4.95
C ASN A 19 -0.68 -12.99 3.91
N ARG A 20 0.52 -12.67 3.40
CA ARG A 20 0.69 -11.65 2.36
C ARG A 20 0.11 -12.12 1.02
N ARG A 21 0.26 -13.40 0.70
CA ARG A 21 -0.31 -14.01 -0.50
C ARG A 21 -1.83 -14.05 -0.42
N GLU A 22 -2.39 -14.46 0.72
CA GLU A 22 -3.84 -14.43 0.96
C GLU A 22 -4.39 -13.00 0.78
N ALA A 23 -3.73 -11.99 1.35
CA ALA A 23 -4.11 -10.59 1.14
C ALA A 23 -4.02 -10.18 -0.34
N TRP A 24 -3.05 -10.71 -1.09
CA TRP A 24 -2.92 -10.45 -2.53
C TRP A 24 -4.07 -11.09 -3.31
N ASP A 25 -4.39 -12.35 -3.03
CA ASP A 25 -5.47 -13.08 -3.69
C ASP A 25 -6.82 -12.37 -3.43
N VAL A 26 -7.09 -11.97 -2.18
CA VAL A 26 -8.28 -11.18 -1.81
C VAL A 26 -8.34 -9.83 -2.53
N ALA A 27 -7.19 -9.14 -2.66
CA ALA A 27 -7.13 -7.88 -3.40
C ALA A 27 -7.39 -8.08 -4.89
N GLN A 28 -6.91 -9.18 -5.47
CA GLN A 28 -7.11 -9.52 -6.87
C GLN A 28 -8.58 -9.86 -7.17
N ASP A 29 -9.23 -10.63 -6.28
CA ASP A 29 -10.67 -10.91 -6.37
C ASP A 29 -11.49 -9.63 -6.23
N SER A 30 -11.10 -8.76 -5.30
CA SER A 30 -11.72 -7.44 -5.13
C SER A 30 -11.60 -6.57 -6.39
N LEU A 31 -10.46 -6.63 -7.08
CA LEU A 31 -10.25 -5.94 -8.35
C LEU A 31 -11.16 -6.50 -9.44
N GLN A 32 -11.30 -7.83 -9.54
CA GLN A 32 -12.24 -8.43 -10.50
C GLN A 32 -13.69 -8.02 -10.22
N ASN A 33 -14.10 -7.99 -8.95
CA ASN A 33 -15.41 -7.50 -8.55
C ASN A 33 -15.63 -6.03 -8.92
N LEU A 34 -14.61 -5.19 -8.75
CA LEU A 34 -14.63 -3.79 -9.17
C LEU A 34 -14.78 -3.67 -10.70
N LEU A 35 -14.03 -4.45 -11.47
CA LEU A 35 -14.10 -4.46 -12.94
C LEU A 35 -15.45 -4.98 -13.45
N SER A 36 -16.07 -5.91 -12.74
CA SER A 36 -17.41 -6.44 -13.04
C SER A 36 -18.50 -5.41 -12.71
N GLN A 37 -18.42 -4.77 -11.53
CA GLN A 37 -19.42 -3.81 -11.09
C GLN A 37 -18.79 -2.66 -10.29
N ASP A 38 -18.40 -1.62 -11.02
CA ASP A 38 -17.83 -0.41 -10.43
C ASP A 38 -18.92 0.48 -9.81
N THR A 39 -19.23 0.21 -8.54
CA THR A 39 -20.21 0.96 -7.76
C THR A 39 -19.54 1.58 -6.54
N PRO A 40 -20.02 2.75 -6.06
CA PRO A 40 -19.47 3.39 -4.88
C PRO A 40 -19.54 2.49 -3.63
N ALA A 41 -20.57 1.65 -3.53
CA ALA A 41 -20.69 0.64 -2.47
C ALA A 41 -19.58 -0.42 -2.55
N MET A 42 -19.26 -0.92 -3.76
CA MET A 42 -18.16 -1.86 -3.96
C MET A 42 -16.82 -1.25 -3.55
N ARG A 43 -16.55 0.00 -3.98
CA ARG A 43 -15.33 0.72 -3.59
C ARG A 43 -15.21 0.88 -2.07
N HIS A 44 -16.30 1.22 -1.40
CA HIS A 44 -16.33 1.33 0.05
C HIS A 44 -16.08 -0.03 0.74
N GLN A 45 -16.68 -1.10 0.21
CA GLN A 45 -16.44 -2.46 0.71
C GLN A 45 -14.97 -2.86 0.57
N ILE A 46 -14.32 -2.56 -0.55
CA ILE A 46 -12.89 -2.82 -0.77
C ILE A 46 -12.03 -2.10 0.27
N VAL A 47 -12.35 -0.84 0.57
CA VAL A 47 -11.68 -0.06 1.62
C VAL A 47 -11.83 -0.72 3.00
N LEU A 48 -13.05 -1.16 3.35
CA LEU A 48 -13.30 -1.85 4.62
C LEU A 48 -12.55 -3.19 4.71
N THR A 49 -12.54 -3.96 3.62
CA THR A 49 -11.81 -5.23 3.54
C THR A 49 -10.31 -4.99 3.73
N MET A 50 -9.75 -3.99 3.06
CA MET A 50 -8.35 -3.59 3.24
C MET A 50 -8.04 -3.21 4.69
N GLN A 51 -8.95 -2.48 5.37
CA GLN A 51 -8.76 -2.11 6.77
C GLN A 51 -8.77 -3.32 7.71
N GLY A 52 -9.61 -4.32 7.43
CA GLY A 52 -9.70 -5.56 8.20
C GLY A 52 -8.54 -6.52 7.96
N THR A 53 -8.08 -6.67 6.71
CA THR A 53 -7.01 -7.60 6.33
C THR A 53 -5.62 -7.00 6.55
N GLY A 54 -5.47 -5.68 6.44
CA GLY A 54 -4.19 -4.99 6.47
C GLY A 54 -3.41 -5.11 5.15
N TYR A 55 -2.09 -5.17 5.23
CA TYR A 55 -1.18 -5.28 4.07
C TYR A 55 -1.41 -4.18 3.01
N TRP A 56 -1.58 -2.93 3.44
CA TRP A 56 -1.89 -1.78 2.58
C TRP A 56 -1.05 -1.68 1.29
N SER A 57 0.25 -1.99 1.35
CA SER A 57 1.14 -1.96 0.19
C SER A 57 0.75 -2.96 -0.91
N VAL A 58 0.13 -4.10 -0.54
CA VAL A 58 -0.41 -5.08 -1.51
C VAL A 58 -1.60 -4.46 -2.25
N TRP A 59 -2.55 -3.88 -1.53
CA TRP A 59 -3.72 -3.22 -2.12
C TRP A 59 -3.31 -2.07 -3.05
N MET A 60 -2.40 -1.19 -2.61
CA MET A 60 -1.85 -0.14 -3.47
C MET A 60 -1.23 -0.68 -4.76
N THR A 61 -0.56 -1.84 -4.70
CA THR A 61 0.08 -2.46 -5.87
C THR A 61 -0.94 -3.03 -6.84
N VAL A 62 -1.99 -3.70 -6.34
CA VAL A 62 -3.05 -4.31 -7.17
C VAL A 62 -3.91 -3.24 -7.82
N PHE A 63 -4.22 -2.15 -7.09
CA PHE A 63 -5.07 -1.06 -7.57
C PHE A 63 -4.28 0.10 -8.19
N LYS A 64 -2.98 -0.06 -8.49
CA LYS A 64 -2.10 1.00 -9.01
C LYS A 64 -2.63 1.69 -10.29
N ASP A 65 -3.38 0.97 -11.11
CA ASP A 65 -3.94 1.46 -12.37
C ASP A 65 -5.35 2.07 -12.20
N HIS A 66 -5.87 2.13 -10.97
CA HIS A 66 -7.23 2.60 -10.64
C HIS A 66 -7.19 3.79 -9.68
N SER A 67 -6.93 4.99 -10.21
CA SER A 67 -6.74 6.23 -9.44
C SER A 67 -7.94 6.56 -8.52
N ASN A 68 -9.17 6.23 -8.95
CA ASN A 68 -10.38 6.38 -8.13
C ASN A 68 -10.36 5.51 -6.86
N MET A 69 -9.84 4.28 -6.95
CA MET A 69 -9.72 3.39 -5.79
C MET A 69 -8.53 3.77 -4.91
N LEU A 70 -7.39 4.15 -5.52
CA LEU A 70 -6.22 4.62 -4.78
C LEU A 70 -6.57 5.79 -3.89
N ARG A 71 -7.34 6.76 -4.39
CA ARG A 71 -7.83 7.89 -3.61
C ARG A 71 -8.62 7.44 -2.38
N GLY A 72 -9.54 6.48 -2.55
CA GLY A 72 -10.34 5.94 -1.45
C GLY A 72 -9.47 5.23 -0.40
N LEU A 73 -8.49 4.43 -0.83
CA LEU A 73 -7.56 3.73 0.04
C LEU A 73 -6.63 4.68 0.81
N ILE A 74 -6.21 5.80 0.21
CA ILE A 74 -5.40 6.82 0.88
C ILE A 74 -6.24 7.58 1.91
N GLN A 75 -7.45 8.02 1.55
CA GLN A 75 -8.35 8.72 2.46
C GLN A 75 -8.77 7.86 3.67
N ALA A 76 -8.81 6.54 3.49
CA ALA A 76 -9.15 5.58 4.53
C ALA A 76 -8.08 5.45 5.63
N LEU A 77 -6.87 5.96 5.41
CA LEU A 77 -5.79 5.95 6.40
C LEU A 77 -5.56 7.38 6.93
N PRO A 78 -6.16 7.75 8.08
CA PRO A 78 -6.03 9.09 8.65
C PRO A 78 -4.59 9.47 9.08
N GLY A 79 -3.64 8.53 9.05
CA GLY A 79 -2.21 8.77 9.32
C GLY A 79 -1.31 8.76 8.07
N THR A 80 -1.87 8.54 6.88
CA THR A 80 -1.10 8.61 5.62
C THR A 80 -1.30 9.99 5.04
N ASP A 81 -0.30 10.85 5.16
CA ASP A 81 -0.37 12.20 4.63
C ASP A 81 -0.58 12.12 3.11
N ALA A 82 -1.72 12.64 2.64
CA ALA A 82 -2.06 12.64 1.23
C ALA A 82 -1.01 13.42 0.40
N THR A 83 -0.21 14.28 1.02
CA THR A 83 0.92 14.97 0.37
C THR A 83 2.05 14.03 -0.04
N CYS A 84 2.08 12.78 0.46
CA CYS A 84 3.06 11.78 0.05
C CYS A 84 2.73 11.12 -1.30
N PHE A 85 1.53 11.37 -1.85
CA PHE A 85 1.07 10.78 -3.09
C PHE A 85 0.60 11.88 -4.03
N ASP A 86 1.15 11.92 -5.24
CA ASP A 86 0.86 12.97 -6.19
C ASP A 86 -0.48 12.67 -6.91
N PRO A 87 -1.54 13.47 -6.68
CA PRO A 87 -2.84 13.24 -7.31
C PRO A 87 -2.83 13.51 -8.83
N GLU A 88 -1.83 14.22 -9.36
CA GLU A 88 -1.68 14.47 -10.80
C GLU A 88 -0.86 13.38 -11.50
N GLN A 89 -0.19 12.50 -10.74
CA GLN A 89 0.65 11.41 -11.24
C GLN A 89 0.17 10.04 -10.74
N ASP A 90 -1.13 9.74 -10.85
CA ASP A 90 -1.72 8.45 -10.46
C ASP A 90 -1.42 8.00 -9.02
N TYR A 91 -1.31 8.94 -8.08
CA TYR A 91 -0.95 8.65 -6.68
C TYR A 91 0.37 7.89 -6.54
N ARG A 92 1.33 8.15 -7.43
CA ARG A 92 2.69 7.63 -7.26
C ARG A 92 3.29 8.20 -5.97
N PRO A 93 4.05 7.38 -5.22
CA PRO A 93 4.73 7.87 -4.02
C PRO A 93 5.73 8.95 -4.43
N VAL A 94 5.54 10.17 -3.91
CA VAL A 94 6.43 11.29 -4.16
C VAL A 94 7.77 10.97 -3.48
N PRO A 95 8.89 10.97 -4.23
CA PRO A 95 10.20 10.86 -3.61
C PRO A 95 10.32 11.98 -2.58
N ARG A 96 10.63 11.65 -1.33
CA ARG A 96 11.00 12.67 -0.36
C ARG A 96 12.27 13.31 -0.86
N LEU A 97 12.15 14.43 -1.57
CA LEU A 97 13.27 15.31 -1.87
C LEU A 97 13.88 15.62 -0.52
N ASN A 98 15.08 15.06 -0.28
CA ASN A 98 15.91 15.46 0.82
C ASN A 98 15.97 16.99 0.74
N ARG A 99 15.33 17.68 1.69
CA ARG A 99 15.33 19.14 1.75
C ARG A 99 16.78 19.54 1.53
N PRO A 100 17.14 20.29 0.47
CA PRO A 100 18.52 20.68 0.29
C PRO A 100 18.92 21.36 1.61
N GLY A 101 19.88 20.76 2.29
CA GLY A 101 20.47 21.32 3.48
C GLY A 101 20.83 22.75 3.12
N ASN A 102 20.35 23.69 3.94
CA ASN A 102 20.65 25.11 3.88
C ASN A 102 22.16 25.28 3.59
N GLY A 103 22.48 25.60 2.35
CA GLY A 103 23.83 25.56 1.80
C GLY A 103 23.97 26.60 0.70
N GLY A 104 24.38 27.81 1.11
CA GLY A 104 24.81 28.92 0.26
C GLY A 104 23.65 29.80 -0.24
N GLY A 105 23.71 31.13 -0.24
CA GLY A 105 24.79 32.08 -0.05
C GLY A 105 24.35 33.42 -0.66
N SER A 106 24.96 34.52 -0.20
CA SER A 106 24.98 35.87 -0.80
C SER A 106 23.69 36.48 -1.35
N THR A 107 23.24 37.55 -0.68
CA THR A 107 22.75 38.74 -1.38
C THR A 107 23.31 39.99 -0.70
N ILE A 108 24.08 40.72 -1.52
CA ILE A 108 24.63 42.10 -1.48
C ILE A 108 25.55 42.55 -0.35
#